data_AF-A0A6H9XJ44-F1
#
_entry.id   AF-A0A6H9XJ44-F1
#
_cell.length_a   1.000
_cell.length_b   1.000
_cell.length_c   1.000
_cell.angle_alpha   90.00
_cell.angle_beta   90.00
_cell.angle_gamma   90.00
#
_symmetry.space_group_name_H-M   'P 1'
#
loop_
_entity.id
_entity.type
_entity.pdbx_description
1 polymer ?
#
loop_
_entity_poly.entity_id
_entity_poly.type
_entity_poly.pdbx_seq_one_letter_code
_entity_poly.pdbx_strand_id
1 'polypeptide(L)'
;MSILTKTKNFFGLGPYEMDGVREDAYYNDEPPAPRYNGNLAYAPEPDYEYQRESVELPFETSIVSVDVFSYNEAAKIGSAFRDGEAVIFDLSDMPNDIAKRVLDFSGGLAFALHGKIKRLVDEHRVFGLIPEDATVSFDDLRRAAKIY
;
A
#
# COMPACT_ATOMS: atom_id res chain seq x y z
N MET A 1 16.41 -29.95 50.76
CA MET A 1 16.61 -30.85 49.61
C MET A 1 15.25 -30.97 48.92
N SER A 2 14.98 -30.56 47.69
CA SER A 2 15.82 -30.41 46.50
C SER A 2 15.30 -29.23 45.66
N ILE A 3 16.21 -28.35 45.24
CA ILE A 3 15.91 -27.16 44.44
C ILE A 3 15.44 -27.58 43.02
N LEU A 4 15.62 -28.84 42.65
CA LEU A 4 15.16 -29.39 41.35
C LEU A 4 13.66 -29.72 41.28
N THR A 5 12.95 -29.92 42.40
CA THR A 5 11.51 -30.23 42.37
C THR A 5 10.65 -28.99 42.14
N LYS A 6 11.12 -27.82 42.58
CA LYS A 6 10.35 -26.57 42.54
C LYS A 6 10.25 -26.00 41.12
N THR A 7 11.31 -26.12 40.32
CA THR A 7 11.31 -25.66 38.92
C THR A 7 10.46 -26.54 38.01
N LYS A 8 10.36 -27.86 38.27
CA LYS A 8 9.45 -28.76 37.52
C LYS A 8 7.96 -28.46 37.76
N ASN A 9 7.61 -28.11 39.00
CA ASN A 9 6.22 -27.73 39.34
C ASN A 9 5.86 -26.33 38.83
N PHE A 10 6.84 -25.42 38.70
CA PHE A 10 6.60 -24.08 38.14
C PHE A 10 6.32 -24.10 36.62
N PHE A 11 6.97 -24.99 35.87
CA PHE A 11 6.74 -25.13 34.42
C PHE A 11 5.59 -26.09 34.05
N GLY A 12 4.78 -26.54 35.02
CA GLY A 12 3.56 -27.32 34.73
C GLY A 12 3.80 -28.71 34.11
N LEU A 13 5.00 -29.29 34.28
CA LEU A 13 5.36 -30.61 33.75
C LEU A 13 5.27 -31.73 34.82
N GLY A 14 4.51 -31.49 35.89
CA GLY A 14 4.20 -32.47 36.92
C GLY A 14 2.92 -33.25 36.57
N PRO A 15 2.86 -34.57 36.84
CA PRO A 15 1.71 -35.39 36.47
C PRO A 15 0.45 -34.93 37.19
N TYR A 16 -0.62 -34.75 36.41
CA TYR A 16 -1.98 -34.56 36.91
C TYR A 16 -2.50 -35.90 37.42
N GLU A 17 -2.69 -36.01 38.74
CA GLU A 17 -3.58 -37.01 39.34
C GLU A 17 -4.74 -36.27 40.00
N MET A 18 -5.94 -36.62 39.55
CA MET A 18 -7.22 -35.99 39.83
C MET A 18 -7.84 -36.73 41.01
N ASP A 19 -8.02 -36.06 42.15
CA ASP A 19 -8.76 -36.63 43.27
C ASP A 19 -9.57 -35.56 44.02
N GLY A 20 -10.89 -35.78 44.05
CA GLY A 20 -11.78 -35.53 45.19
C GLY A 20 -11.89 -34.13 45.80
N VAL A 21 -12.83 -33.33 45.25
CA VAL A 21 -13.81 -32.46 45.93
C VAL A 21 -13.47 -31.94 47.34
N ARG A 22 -13.23 -30.63 47.47
CA ARG A 22 -13.73 -29.79 48.59
C ARG A 22 -14.02 -28.37 48.12
N GLU A 23 -15.19 -27.87 48.48
CA GLU A 23 -15.80 -26.60 48.06
C GLU A 23 -15.01 -25.37 48.54
N ASP A 24 -14.60 -24.51 47.60
CA ASP A 24 -14.01 -23.19 47.88
C ASP A 24 -14.76 -22.08 47.11
N ALA A 25 -15.83 -21.58 47.76
CA ALA A 25 -16.30 -20.20 47.93
C ALA A 25 -16.07 -19.07 46.89
N TYR A 26 -15.61 -19.32 45.66
CA TYR A 26 -15.28 -18.26 44.68
C TYR A 26 -16.41 -17.93 43.69
N TYR A 27 -17.56 -18.59 43.79
CA TYR A 27 -18.73 -18.41 42.90
C TYR A 27 -19.98 -17.90 43.63
N ASN A 28 -19.85 -16.93 44.53
CA ASN A 28 -21.01 -16.36 45.24
C ASN A 28 -21.25 -14.86 45.02
N ASP A 29 -20.71 -14.28 43.94
CA ASP A 29 -21.08 -12.95 43.48
C ASP A 29 -21.85 -13.05 42.16
N GLU A 30 -23.08 -13.56 42.22
CA GLU A 30 -24.03 -13.45 41.11
C GLU A 30 -24.63 -12.03 41.14
N PRO A 31 -24.39 -11.18 40.12
CA PRO A 31 -24.93 -9.82 40.11
C PRO A 31 -26.47 -9.90 40.05
N PRO A 32 -27.19 -8.99 40.72
CA PRO A 32 -28.65 -9.05 40.78
C PRO A 32 -29.22 -8.97 39.37
N ALA A 33 -30.07 -9.96 39.03
CA ALA A 33 -30.77 -10.00 37.76
C ALA A 33 -31.52 -8.66 37.54
N PRO A 34 -31.37 -8.00 36.37
CA PRO A 34 -32.12 -6.80 36.09
C PRO A 34 -33.61 -7.13 36.12
N ARG A 35 -34.37 -6.42 36.96
CA ARG A 35 -35.83 -6.49 36.94
C ARG A 35 -36.30 -5.95 35.60
N TYR A 36 -36.69 -6.85 34.70
CA TYR A 36 -37.30 -6.49 33.43
C TYR A 36 -38.71 -5.96 33.71
N ASN A 37 -38.82 -4.66 33.93
CA ASN A 37 -40.10 -3.98 33.93
C ASN A 37 -40.51 -3.82 32.46
N GLY A 38 -41.48 -4.60 32.02
CA GLY A 38 -42.02 -4.52 30.67
C GLY A 38 -42.62 -3.14 30.43
N ASN A 39 -41.92 -2.32 29.63
CA ASN A 39 -42.43 -1.25 28.76
C ASN A 39 -41.27 -0.36 28.28
N LEU A 40 -40.27 -0.96 27.63
CA LEU A 40 -39.35 -0.21 26.79
C LEU A 40 -39.62 -0.68 25.37
N ALA A 41 -40.45 0.06 24.65
CA ALA A 41 -40.46 -0.01 23.21
C ALA A 41 -39.02 0.22 22.76
N TYR A 42 -38.41 -0.80 22.15
CA TYR A 42 -37.10 -0.71 21.55
C TYR A 42 -37.17 0.37 20.47
N ALA A 43 -36.77 1.59 20.80
CA ALA A 43 -36.51 2.60 19.80
C ALA A 43 -35.25 2.13 19.07
N PRO A 44 -35.29 1.90 17.74
CA PRO A 44 -34.11 1.51 17.01
C PRO A 44 -33.06 2.60 17.23
N GLU A 45 -31.84 2.19 17.59
CA GLU A 45 -30.72 3.12 17.58
C GLU A 45 -30.61 3.70 16.16
N PRO A 46 -30.39 5.01 16.01
CA PRO A 46 -30.15 5.57 14.69
C PRO A 46 -28.89 4.89 14.15
N ASP A 47 -29.04 4.16 13.03
CA ASP A 47 -27.93 3.66 12.26
C ASP A 47 -27.10 4.89 11.84
N TYR A 48 -26.03 5.16 12.58
CA TYR A 48 -25.00 6.08 12.13
C TYR A 48 -24.25 5.35 11.02
N GLU A 49 -24.82 5.42 9.82
CA GLU A 49 -24.11 5.06 8.60
C GLU A 49 -22.91 6.00 8.54
N TYR A 50 -21.74 5.48 8.93
CA TYR A 50 -20.50 6.22 8.92
C TYR A 50 -20.12 6.39 7.44
N GLN A 51 -20.75 7.35 6.77
CA GLN A 51 -20.26 7.89 5.51
C GLN A 51 -18.91 8.49 5.82
N ARG A 52 -17.85 7.68 5.65
CA ARG A 52 -16.52 8.22 5.47
C ARG A 52 -16.58 8.98 4.16
N GLU A 53 -16.85 10.28 4.23
CA GLU A 53 -16.44 11.19 3.17
C GLU A 53 -14.92 11.04 3.09
N SER A 54 -14.45 10.26 2.12
CA SER A 54 -13.07 10.28 1.71
C SER A 54 -12.81 11.69 1.18
N VAL A 55 -12.18 12.51 2.02
CA VAL A 55 -11.62 13.78 1.56
C VAL A 55 -10.48 13.40 0.62
N GLU A 56 -10.76 13.36 -0.68
CA GLU A 56 -9.75 13.26 -1.72
C GLU A 56 -8.93 14.55 -1.69
N LEU A 57 -7.83 14.53 -0.95
CA LEU A 57 -6.79 15.53 -1.12
C LEU A 57 -6.25 15.37 -2.55
N PRO A 58 -6.01 16.46 -3.29
CA PRO A 58 -5.39 16.36 -4.60
C PRO A 58 -4.02 15.68 -4.42
N PHE A 59 -3.87 14.48 -5.00
CA PHE A 59 -2.57 13.83 -5.07
C PHE A 59 -1.71 14.64 -6.05
N GLU A 60 -0.60 15.18 -5.55
CA GLU A 60 0.38 15.82 -6.43
C GLU A 60 1.19 14.72 -7.10
N THR A 61 1.18 14.68 -8.43
CA THR A 61 1.89 13.64 -9.17
C THR A 61 3.40 13.84 -9.03
N SER A 62 4.11 12.86 -8.48
CA SER A 62 5.57 12.88 -8.42
C SER A 62 6.18 12.71 -9.81
N ILE A 63 7.36 13.31 -10.01
CA ILE A 63 8.15 13.17 -11.24
C ILE A 63 9.41 12.39 -10.91
N VAL A 64 9.68 11.32 -11.68
CA VAL A 64 10.87 10.50 -11.57
C VAL A 64 11.67 10.55 -12.87
N SER A 65 12.98 10.74 -12.76
CA SER A 65 13.91 10.67 -13.89
C SER A 65 14.69 9.36 -13.88
N VAL A 66 14.79 8.72 -15.03
CA VAL A 66 15.50 7.44 -15.22
C VAL A 66 16.51 7.57 -16.35
N ASP A 67 17.79 7.46 -16.02
CA ASP A 67 18.85 7.32 -17.02
C ASP A 67 18.93 5.86 -17.48
N VAL A 68 18.85 5.64 -18.80
CA VAL A 68 18.80 4.30 -19.38
C VAL A 68 20.16 3.92 -19.94
N PHE A 69 20.83 2.98 -19.28
CA PHE A 69 22.13 2.43 -19.71
C PHE A 69 22.02 1.00 -20.25
N SER A 70 20.86 0.37 -20.09
CA SER A 70 20.55 -0.94 -20.65
C SER A 70 19.04 -1.14 -20.77
N TYR A 71 18.61 -2.27 -21.35
CA TYR A 71 17.18 -2.61 -21.40
C TYR A 71 16.58 -2.89 -20.01
N ASN A 72 17.38 -3.26 -19.01
CA ASN A 72 16.87 -3.63 -17.68
C ASN A 72 16.22 -2.45 -16.94
N GLU A 73 16.62 -1.21 -17.25
CA GLU A 73 16.04 0.01 -16.71
C GLU A 73 14.57 0.20 -17.12
N ALA A 74 14.09 -0.49 -18.16
CA ALA A 74 12.67 -0.50 -18.52
C ALA A 74 11.78 -0.93 -17.34
N ALA A 75 12.24 -1.87 -16.51
CA ALA A 75 11.49 -2.28 -15.32
C ALA A 75 11.29 -1.14 -14.31
N LYS A 76 12.27 -0.23 -14.17
CA LYS A 76 12.17 0.94 -13.29
C LYS A 76 11.15 1.95 -13.84
N ILE A 77 11.19 2.21 -15.15
CA ILE A 77 10.19 3.04 -15.84
C ILE A 77 8.78 2.49 -15.60
N GLY A 78 8.61 1.17 -15.79
CA GLY A 78 7.31 0.53 -15.61
C GLY A 78 6.79 0.52 -14.18
N SER A 79 7.68 0.36 -13.18
CA SER A 79 7.27 0.42 -11.78
C SER A 79 6.79 1.82 -11.42
N ALA A 80 7.61 2.85 -11.64
CA ALA A 80 7.27 4.23 -11.32
C ALA A 80 5.96 4.66 -12.01
N PHE A 81 5.82 4.36 -13.29
CA PHE A 81 4.62 4.72 -14.04
C PHE A 81 3.36 4.01 -13.52
N ARG A 82 3.46 2.72 -13.16
CA ARG A 82 2.34 1.96 -12.57
C ARG A 82 1.96 2.50 -11.19
N ASP A 83 2.93 3.04 -10.46
CA ASP A 83 2.72 3.60 -9.12
C ASP A 83 2.14 5.04 -9.18
N GLY A 84 1.77 5.52 -10.38
CA GLY A 84 1.11 6.80 -10.60
C GLY A 84 2.07 7.97 -10.79
N GLU A 85 3.37 7.70 -10.98
CA GLU A 85 4.39 8.73 -11.14
C GLU A 85 4.57 9.10 -12.63
N ALA A 86 4.83 10.37 -12.90
CA ALA A 86 5.26 10.80 -14.22
C ALA A 86 6.74 10.51 -14.40
N VAL A 87 7.12 9.92 -15.53
CA VAL A 87 8.49 9.43 -15.74
C VAL A 87 9.16 10.16 -16.89
N ILE A 88 10.35 10.69 -16.64
CA ILE A 88 11.26 11.20 -17.66
C ILE A 88 12.35 10.15 -17.85
N PHE A 89 12.68 9.80 -19.09
CA PHE A 89 13.77 8.87 -19.36
C PHE A 89 14.56 9.26 -20.60
N ASP A 90 15.88 9.12 -20.50
CA ASP A 90 16.82 9.46 -21.57
C ASP A 90 17.37 8.22 -22.25
N LEU A 91 17.23 8.15 -23.58
CA LEU A 91 17.75 7.11 -24.46
C LEU A 91 18.85 7.64 -25.41
N SER A 92 19.41 8.83 -25.13
CA SER A 92 20.37 9.49 -26.02
C SER A 92 21.65 8.67 -26.18
N ASP A 93 22.15 8.06 -25.11
CA ASP A 93 23.34 7.22 -25.15
C ASP A 93 23.07 5.75 -25.49
N MET A 94 21.82 5.41 -25.84
CA MET A 94 21.42 4.04 -26.15
C MET A 94 21.60 3.66 -27.62
N PRO A 95 22.06 2.43 -27.93
CA PRO A 95 21.96 1.85 -29.27
C PRO A 95 20.52 1.87 -29.77
N ASN A 96 20.35 2.09 -31.08
CA ASN A 96 19.03 2.28 -31.69
C ASN A 96 18.08 1.08 -31.48
N ASP A 97 18.59 -0.14 -31.45
CA ASP A 97 17.81 -1.35 -31.20
C ASP A 97 17.31 -1.41 -29.75
N ILE A 98 18.16 -1.10 -28.77
CA ILE A 98 17.77 -1.03 -27.36
C ILE A 98 16.80 0.12 -27.12
N ALA A 99 17.09 1.32 -27.66
CA ALA A 99 16.23 2.48 -27.52
C ALA A 99 14.82 2.23 -28.06
N LYS A 100 14.68 1.58 -29.22
CA LYS A 100 13.37 1.19 -29.77
C LYS A 100 12.64 0.22 -28.85
N ARG A 101 13.33 -0.80 -28.33
CA ARG A 101 12.70 -1.77 -27.42
C ARG A 101 12.21 -1.13 -26.12
N VAL A 102 12.97 -0.19 -25.56
CA VAL A 102 12.53 0.56 -24.36
C VAL A 102 11.34 1.45 -24.71
N LEU A 103 11.37 2.11 -25.87
CA LEU A 103 10.25 2.95 -26.32
C LEU A 103 8.98 2.14 -26.58
N ASP A 104 9.09 0.96 -27.20
CA ASP A 104 7.96 0.05 -27.45
C ASP A 104 7.38 -0.47 -26.12
N PHE A 105 8.24 -0.81 -25.16
CA PHE A 105 7.81 -1.17 -23.81
C PHE A 105 7.03 -0.04 -23.14
N SER A 106 7.58 1.19 -23.15
CA SER A 106 6.94 2.38 -22.59
C SER A 106 5.62 2.73 -23.30
N GLY A 107 5.56 2.56 -24.63
CA GLY A 107 4.34 2.73 -25.41
C GLY A 107 3.27 1.70 -25.03
N GLY A 108 3.69 0.45 -24.77
CA GLY A 108 2.81 -0.60 -24.25
C GLY A 108 2.23 -0.26 -22.88
N LEU A 109 3.03 0.31 -21.98
CA LEU A 109 2.56 0.77 -20.67
C LEU A 109 1.54 1.92 -20.79
N ALA A 110 1.87 2.94 -21.58
CA ALA A 110 0.98 4.08 -21.81
C ALA A 110 -0.36 3.61 -22.40
N PHE A 111 -0.33 2.66 -23.34
CA PHE A 111 -1.54 2.07 -23.90
C PHE A 111 -2.34 1.27 -22.87
N ALA A 112 -1.68 0.43 -22.07
CA ALA A 112 -2.33 -0.46 -21.11
C ALA A 112 -2.96 0.27 -19.91
N LEU A 113 -2.36 1.39 -19.49
CA LEU A 113 -2.80 2.19 -18.33
C LEU A 113 -3.35 3.55 -18.73
N HIS A 114 -3.82 3.70 -19.98
CA HIS A 114 -4.45 4.92 -20.51
C HIS A 114 -3.63 6.21 -20.35
N GLY A 115 -2.33 6.10 -20.12
CA GLY A 115 -1.44 7.24 -20.04
C GLY A 115 -0.96 7.72 -21.41
N LYS A 116 -0.09 8.72 -21.36
CA LYS A 116 0.43 9.41 -22.54
C LYS A 116 1.94 9.33 -22.55
N ILE A 117 2.50 9.11 -23.73
CA ILE A 117 3.94 9.17 -23.99
C ILE A 117 4.24 10.25 -25.01
N LYS A 118 5.30 11.03 -24.78
CA LYS A 118 5.75 12.07 -25.72
C LYS A 118 7.27 12.23 -25.67
N ARG A 119 7.85 12.56 -26.82
CA ARG A 119 9.24 13.05 -26.88
C ARG A 119 9.32 14.47 -26.31
N LEU A 120 10.22 14.69 -25.36
CA LEU A 120 10.37 15.99 -24.68
C LEU A 120 11.28 16.93 -25.46
N VAL A 121 12.37 16.42 -26.04
CA VAL A 121 13.35 17.19 -26.85
C VAL A 121 13.44 16.62 -28.24
N ASP A 122 13.43 17.45 -29.27
CA ASP A 122 13.49 16.96 -30.65
C ASP A 122 14.89 16.46 -31.03
N GLU A 123 15.94 17.12 -30.52
CA GLU A 123 17.36 16.82 -30.79
C GLU A 123 17.89 15.60 -30.04
N HIS A 124 17.35 15.34 -28.84
CA HIS A 124 17.75 14.23 -27.97
C HIS A 124 16.67 13.15 -27.90
N ARG A 125 17.04 11.93 -27.49
CA ARG A 125 16.06 10.84 -27.32
C ARG A 125 15.52 10.82 -25.89
N VAL A 126 15.05 11.97 -25.41
CA VAL A 126 14.43 12.13 -24.09
C VAL A 126 12.92 12.08 -24.22
N PHE A 127 12.28 11.23 -23.43
CA PHE A 127 10.84 10.99 -23.47
C PHE A 127 10.22 11.17 -22.09
N GLY A 128 8.93 11.49 -22.09
CA GLY A 128 8.08 11.58 -20.90
C GLY A 128 6.91 10.62 -20.98
N LEU A 129 6.59 9.98 -19.87
CA LEU A 129 5.36 9.23 -19.62
C LEU A 129 4.53 9.96 -18.56
N ILE A 130 3.25 10.14 -18.82
CA ILE A 130 2.29 10.79 -17.91
C ILE A 130 1.10 9.84 -17.71
N PRO A 131 0.82 9.39 -16.46
CA PRO A 131 -0.35 8.57 -16.14
C PRO A 131 -1.67 9.26 -16.50
N GLU A 132 -2.78 8.49 -16.58
CA GLU A 132 -4.09 9.03 -16.96
C GLU A 132 -4.54 10.19 -16.04
N ASP A 133 -4.49 9.97 -14.73
CA ASP A 133 -5.00 10.91 -13.71
C ASP A 133 -3.94 11.91 -13.21
N ALA A 134 -2.80 12.02 -13.89
CA ALA A 134 -1.72 12.87 -13.44
C ALA A 134 -2.06 14.37 -13.51
N THR A 135 -1.64 15.12 -12.50
CA THR A 135 -1.84 16.59 -12.41
C THR A 135 -0.73 17.39 -13.13
N VAL A 136 0.31 16.72 -13.61
CA VAL A 136 1.45 17.31 -14.33
C VAL A 136 1.28 17.25 -15.85
N SER A 137 1.80 18.26 -16.55
CA SER A 137 1.81 18.33 -18.01
C SER A 137 3.17 17.98 -18.63
N PHE A 138 3.20 17.74 -19.94
CA PHE A 138 4.48 17.54 -20.65
C PHE A 138 5.38 18.78 -20.63
N ASP A 139 4.83 19.97 -20.43
CA ASP A 139 5.64 21.18 -20.26
C ASP A 139 6.34 21.16 -18.90
N ASP A 140 5.64 20.71 -17.85
CA ASP A 140 6.20 20.53 -16.50
C ASP A 140 7.34 19.50 -16.50
N LEU A 141 7.16 18.38 -17.22
CA LEU A 141 8.22 17.38 -17.40
C LEU A 141 9.44 17.94 -18.13
N ARG A 142 9.24 18.77 -19.16
CA ARG A 142 10.36 19.47 -19.83
C ARG A 142 11.11 20.38 -18.87
N ARG A 143 10.38 21.12 -18.01
CA ARG A 143 10.98 21.96 -16.96
C ARG A 143 11.79 21.14 -15.97
N ALA A 144 11.20 20.05 -15.48
CA ALA A 144 11.80 19.17 -14.49
C ALA A 144 13.07 18.49 -15.02
N ALA A 145 13.08 18.13 -16.30
CA ALA A 145 14.27 17.62 -16.97
C ALA A 145 15.39 18.67 -17.16
N LYS A 146 15.16 19.92 -16.74
CA LYS A 146 16.06 21.08 -16.95
C LYS A 146 16.38 21.31 -18.42
N ILE A 147 15.41 21.00 -19.29
CA ILE A 147 15.51 21.22 -20.73
C ILE A 147 14.86 22.57 -21.02
N TYR A 148 15.66 23.63 -20.95
CA TYR A 148 15.33 24.98 -21.39
C TYR A 148 16.54 25.64 -22.04
#